data_AF-A0A967WMW8-F1
#
_entry.id   AF-A0A967WMW8-F1
#
_cell.length_a   1.000
_cell.length_b   1.000
_cell.length_c   1.000
_cell.angle_alpha   90.00
_cell.angle_beta   90.00
_cell.angle_gamma   90.00
#
_symmetry.space_group_name_H-M   'P 1'
#
loop_
_entity.id
_entity.type
_entity.pdbx_description
1 polymer ?
#
loop_
_entity_poly.entity_id
_entity_poly.type
_entity_poly.pdbx_seq_one_letter_code
_entity_poly.pdbx_strand_id
1 'polypeptide(L)'
;IRLSPEYAALLVALVLYTASHIAEITRASIQSVPIGQNEAATAVALSPYQRMRFVILPQAFRVAVPPLTNQYLNLTKNSSLAVAISYFELTKITNDLIGNGAPAPQSYALLMVIYLIISLTIAAL
;
A
#
# COMPACT_ATOMS: atom_id res chain seq x y z
N ILE A 1 19.58 -17.66 3.92
CA ILE A 1 19.21 -16.24 4.18
C ILE A 1 18.87 -16.14 5.65
N ARG A 2 19.68 -15.44 6.47
CA ARG A 2 19.36 -15.21 7.90
C ARG A 2 18.53 -13.94 7.98
N LEU A 3 17.25 -14.06 8.37
CA LEU A 3 16.39 -12.90 8.60
C LEU A 3 16.63 -12.41 10.03
N SER A 4 16.86 -11.11 10.20
CA SER A 4 16.93 -10.54 11.55
C SER A 4 15.53 -10.57 12.19
N PRO A 5 15.42 -10.80 13.51
CA PRO A 5 14.13 -10.82 14.19
C PRO A 5 13.32 -9.53 14.00
N GLU A 6 14.00 -8.38 13.95
CA GLU A 6 13.40 -7.06 13.76
C GLU A 6 12.79 -6.93 12.36
N TYR A 7 13.52 -7.38 11.33
CA TYR A 7 13.00 -7.39 9.96
C TYR A 7 11.79 -8.30 9.82
N ALA A 8 11.84 -9.51 10.42
CA ALA A 8 10.73 -10.45 10.38
C ALA A 8 9.48 -9.88 11.07
N ALA A 9 9.64 -9.26 12.24
CA ALA A 9 8.53 -8.61 12.96
C ALA A 9 7.90 -7.48 12.14
N LEU A 10 8.73 -6.58 11.57
CA LEU A 10 8.27 -5.49 10.71
C LEU A 10 7.51 -6.02 9.49
N LEU A 11 8.09 -7.01 8.80
CA LEU A 11 7.51 -7.59 7.61
C LEU A 11 6.14 -8.17 7.90
N VAL A 12 6.01 -8.99 8.94
CA VAL A 12 4.72 -9.60 9.32
C VAL A 12 3.70 -8.52 9.69
N ALA A 13 4.09 -7.52 10.49
CA ALA A 13 3.17 -6.44 10.89
C ALA A 13 2.65 -5.65 9.68
N LEU A 14 3.54 -5.22 8.78
CA LEU A 14 3.17 -4.45 7.59
C LEU A 14 2.36 -5.27 6.60
N VAL A 15 2.71 -6.55 6.39
CA VAL A 15 1.99 -7.45 5.48
C VAL A 15 0.57 -7.69 5.99
N LEU A 16 0.39 -8.04 7.26
CA LEU A 16 -0.95 -8.29 7.82
C LEU A 16 -1.82 -7.04 7.76
N TYR A 17 -1.28 -5.89 8.16
CA TYR A 17 -1.98 -4.61 8.10
C TYR A 17 -2.41 -4.28 6.66
N THR A 18 -1.49 -4.38 5.71
CA THR A 18 -1.73 -4.00 4.31
C THR A 18 -2.66 -4.99 3.61
N ALA A 19 -2.49 -6.29 3.85
CA ALA A 19 -3.35 -7.32 3.27
C ALA A 19 -4.80 -7.17 3.71
N SER A 20 -5.05 -6.86 5.00
CA SER A 20 -6.40 -6.59 5.50
C SER A 20 -7.06 -5.41 4.77
N HIS A 21 -6.33 -4.31 4.56
CA HIS A 21 -6.86 -3.14 3.84
C HIS A 21 -7.08 -3.42 2.35
N ILE A 22 -6.14 -4.12 1.69
CA ILE A 22 -6.29 -4.51 0.27
C ILE A 22 -7.50 -5.43 0.07
N ALA A 23 -7.75 -6.36 1.00
CA ALA A 23 -8.92 -7.24 0.93
C ALA A 23 -10.22 -6.42 0.98
N GLU A 24 -10.28 -5.42 1.85
CA GLU A 24 -11.45 -4.54 1.99
C GLU A 24 -11.63 -3.63 0.77
N ILE A 25 -10.54 -3.05 0.25
CA ILE A 25 -10.56 -2.29 -1.01
C ILE A 25 -11.08 -3.16 -2.15
N THR A 26 -10.62 -4.41 -2.26
CA THR A 26 -11.06 -5.34 -3.31
C THR A 26 -12.55 -5.65 -3.17
N ARG A 27 -13.02 -5.93 -1.95
CA ARG A 27 -14.43 -6.19 -1.65
C ARG A 27 -15.31 -4.99 -2.01
N ALA A 28 -14.94 -3.79 -1.55
CA ALA A 28 -15.66 -2.55 -1.82
C ALA A 28 -15.68 -2.22 -3.33
N SER A 29 -14.58 -2.47 -4.03
CA SER A 29 -14.48 -2.24 -5.48
C SER A 29 -15.41 -3.15 -6.27
N ILE A 30 -15.53 -4.43 -5.89
CA ILE A 30 -16.49 -5.36 -6.50
C ILE A 30 -17.93 -4.92 -6.23
N GLN A 31 -18.24 -4.50 -5.00
CA GLN A 31 -19.58 -4.04 -4.62
C GLN A 31 -19.97 -2.70 -5.27
N SER A 32 -19.00 -1.88 -5.67
CA SER A 32 -19.25 -0.61 -6.34
C SER A 32 -19.77 -0.76 -7.78
N VAL A 33 -19.61 -1.95 -8.38
CA VAL A 33 -20.06 -2.20 -9.75
C VAL A 33 -21.60 -2.15 -9.79
N PRO A 34 -22.21 -1.34 -10.68
CA PRO A 34 -23.66 -1.23 -10.74
C PRO A 34 -24.35 -2.57 -10.96
N ILE A 35 -25.44 -2.82 -10.23
CA ILE A 35 -26.20 -4.08 -10.29
C ILE A 35 -26.69 -4.35 -11.72
N GLY A 36 -27.02 -3.30 -12.49
CA GLY A 36 -27.42 -3.42 -13.90
C GLY A 36 -26.38 -4.10 -14.80
N GLN A 37 -25.08 -4.03 -14.48
CA GLN A 37 -24.05 -4.77 -15.21
C GLN A 37 -24.18 -6.29 -15.00
N ASN A 38 -24.58 -6.68 -13.78
CA ASN A 38 -24.83 -8.07 -13.43
C ASN A 38 -26.11 -8.60 -14.11
N GLU A 39 -27.18 -7.78 -14.11
CA GLU A 39 -28.43 -8.09 -14.79
C GLU A 39 -28.26 -8.19 -16.31
N ALA A 40 -27.56 -7.23 -16.93
CA ALA A 40 -27.26 -7.25 -18.37
C ALA A 40 -26.43 -8.47 -18.77
N ALA A 41 -25.40 -8.82 -17.98
CA ALA A 41 -24.60 -10.02 -18.20
C ALA A 41 -25.44 -11.31 -18.07
N THR A 42 -26.43 -11.32 -17.19
CA THR A 42 -27.40 -12.42 -17.06
C THR A 42 -28.29 -12.51 -18.30
N ALA A 43 -28.76 -11.37 -18.81
CA ALA A 43 -29.64 -11.31 -19.99
C ALA A 43 -28.96 -11.83 -21.27
N VAL A 44 -27.64 -11.67 -21.39
CA VAL A 44 -26.85 -12.26 -22.50
C VAL A 44 -26.31 -13.66 -22.19
N ALA A 45 -26.92 -14.35 -21.21
CA ALA A 45 -26.64 -15.75 -20.84
C ALA A 45 -25.20 -16.05 -20.40
N LEU A 46 -24.47 -15.08 -19.82
CA LEU A 46 -23.15 -15.35 -19.24
C LEU A 46 -23.30 -16.15 -17.94
N SER A 47 -22.49 -17.20 -17.82
CA SER A 47 -22.36 -17.97 -16.58
C SER A 47 -21.82 -17.08 -15.45
N PRO A 48 -22.06 -17.44 -14.17
CA PRO A 48 -21.56 -16.66 -13.04
C PRO A 48 -20.04 -16.39 -13.10
N TYR A 49 -19.26 -17.38 -13.55
CA TYR A 49 -17.82 -17.25 -13.72
C TYR A 49 -17.46 -16.28 -14.86
N GLN A 50 -18.13 -16.38 -16.01
CA GLN A 50 -17.91 -15.47 -17.14
C GLN A 50 -18.28 -14.03 -16.78
N ARG A 51 -19.41 -13.84 -16.08
CA ARG A 51 -19.85 -12.54 -15.58
C ARG A 51 -18.83 -11.90 -14.64
N MET A 52 -18.33 -12.66 -13.68
CA MET A 52 -17.30 -12.17 -12.76
C MET A 52 -16.03 -11.80 -13.54
N ARG A 53 -15.55 -12.68 -14.42
CA ARG A 53 -14.28 -12.51 -15.14
C ARG A 53 -14.29 -11.40 -16.19
N PHE A 54 -15.37 -11.28 -16.97
CA PHE A 54 -15.41 -10.41 -18.15
C PHE A 54 -16.15 -9.10 -17.94
N VAL A 55 -17.03 -9.02 -16.93
CA VAL A 55 -17.85 -7.82 -16.69
C VAL A 55 -17.48 -7.16 -15.38
N ILE A 56 -17.57 -7.89 -14.26
CA ILE A 56 -17.44 -7.31 -12.92
C ILE A 56 -15.97 -7.00 -12.61
N LEU A 57 -15.05 -7.96 -12.73
CA LEU A 57 -13.64 -7.77 -12.37
C LEU A 57 -12.94 -6.64 -13.15
N PRO A 58 -13.10 -6.49 -14.48
CA PRO A 58 -12.46 -5.39 -15.21
C PRO A 58 -13.01 -4.01 -14.83
N GLN A 59 -14.25 -3.93 -14.37
CA GLN A 59 -14.85 -2.69 -13.86
C GLN A 59 -14.38 -2.40 -12.44
N ALA A 60 -14.48 -3.38 -11.55
CA ALA A 60 -14.01 -3.29 -10.16
C ALA A 60 -12.52 -2.94 -10.09
N PHE A 61 -11.68 -3.52 -10.96
CA PHE A 61 -10.25 -3.23 -11.00
C PHE A 61 -9.97 -1.74 -11.27
N ARG A 62 -10.69 -1.11 -12.22
CA ARG A 62 -10.53 0.31 -12.51
C ARG A 62 -10.90 1.20 -11.31
N VAL A 63 -11.89 0.77 -10.53
CA VAL A 63 -12.28 1.47 -9.28
C VAL A 63 -11.28 1.22 -8.15
N ALA A 64 -10.63 0.05 -8.13
CA ALA A 64 -9.66 -0.34 -7.10
C ALA A 64 -8.30 0.38 -7.24
N VAL A 65 -7.90 0.78 -8.45
CA VAL A 65 -6.57 1.38 -8.70
C VAL A 65 -6.30 2.61 -7.81
N PRO A 66 -7.14 3.66 -7.77
CA PRO A 66 -6.87 4.83 -6.93
C PRO A 66 -6.71 4.54 -5.43
N PRO A 67 -7.60 3.76 -4.76
CA PRO A 67 -7.40 3.41 -3.36
C PRO A 67 -6.20 2.48 -3.13
N LEU A 68 -5.85 1.60 -4.08
CA LEU A 68 -4.63 0.79 -3.97
C LEU A 68 -3.37 1.64 -4.01
N THR A 69 -3.29 2.64 -4.90
CA THR A 69 -2.16 3.61 -4.92
C THR A 69 -2.02 4.33 -3.59
N ASN A 70 -3.13 4.77 -2.99
CA ASN A 70 -3.12 5.35 -1.64
C ASN A 70 -2.61 4.35 -0.58
N GLN A 71 -3.00 3.07 -0.68
CA GLN A 71 -2.51 2.05 0.23
C GLN A 71 -1.00 1.82 0.10
N TYR A 72 -0.43 1.91 -1.10
CA TYR A 72 1.02 1.87 -1.31
C TYR A 72 1.73 3.08 -0.69
N LEU A 73 1.18 4.29 -0.84
CA LEU A 73 1.71 5.48 -0.16
C LEU A 73 1.72 5.33 1.36
N ASN A 74 0.65 4.75 1.91
CA ASN A 74 0.56 4.46 3.35
C ASN A 74 1.56 3.39 3.77
N LEU A 75 1.77 2.33 2.98
CA LEU A 75 2.78 1.32 3.25
C LEU A 75 4.19 1.93 3.36
N THR A 76 4.56 2.79 2.41
CA THR A 76 5.85 3.50 2.43
C THR A 76 6.00 4.34 3.70
N LYS A 77 4.98 5.13 4.08
CA LYS A 77 5.03 5.94 5.30
C LYS A 77 5.08 5.08 6.56
N ASN A 78 4.25 4.03 6.64
CA ASN A 78 4.18 3.13 7.79
C ASN A 78 5.46 2.32 7.98
N SER A 79 6.27 2.13 6.94
CA SER A 79 7.59 1.50 7.07
C SER A 79 8.52 2.28 8.01
N SER A 80 8.36 3.61 8.16
CA SER A 80 9.12 4.43 9.11
C SER A 80 8.93 4.01 10.58
N LEU A 81 7.82 3.34 10.91
CA LEU A 81 7.55 2.83 12.26
C LEU A 81 8.56 1.75 12.70
N ALA A 82 9.32 1.19 11.76
CA ALA A 82 10.42 0.27 12.03
C ALA A 82 11.48 0.83 13.00
N VAL A 83 11.60 2.16 13.10
CA VAL A 83 12.45 2.83 14.10
C VAL A 83 12.12 2.40 15.53
N ALA A 84 10.86 2.05 15.84
CA ALA A 84 10.42 1.63 17.17
C ALA A 84 11.04 0.30 17.62
N ILE A 85 11.41 -0.57 16.68
CA ILE A 85 12.11 -1.84 16.94
C ILE A 85 13.60 -1.76 16.57
N SER A 86 14.13 -0.54 16.41
CA SER A 86 15.53 -0.28 16.05
C SER A 86 15.99 -0.93 14.74
N TYR A 87 15.07 -1.20 13.81
CA TYR A 87 15.45 -1.69 12.49
C TYR A 87 16.00 -0.52 11.65
N PHE A 88 17.11 -0.77 10.95
CA PHE A 88 17.78 0.24 10.12
C PHE A 88 17.00 0.50 8.83
N GLU A 89 16.13 1.50 8.86
CA GLU A 89 15.59 2.18 7.69
C GLU A 89 15.93 3.69 7.71
N LEU A 90 15.41 4.47 6.76
CA LEU A 90 15.73 5.89 6.56
C LEU A 90 15.56 6.74 7.83
N THR A 91 14.49 6.53 8.60
CA THR A 91 14.22 7.25 9.86
C THR A 91 15.22 6.88 10.95
N LYS A 92 15.55 5.58 11.10
CA LYS A 92 16.59 5.14 12.04
C LYS A 92 17.97 5.68 11.67
N ILE A 93 18.33 5.65 10.39
CA ILE A 93 19.59 6.25 9.89
C ILE A 93 19.63 7.74 10.20
N THR A 94 18.52 8.45 9.99
CA THR A 94 18.42 9.89 10.28
C THR A 94 18.61 10.16 11.78
N ASN A 95 17.99 9.38 12.66
CA ASN A 95 18.17 9.51 14.11
C ASN A 95 19.62 9.25 14.55
N ASP A 96 20.30 8.27 13.94
CA ASP A 96 21.70 7.99 14.23
C ASP A 96 22.62 9.11 13.74
N LEU A 97 22.36 9.72 12.59
CA LEU A 97 23.10 10.90 12.12
C LEU A 97 22.97 12.06 13.11
N ILE A 98 21.77 12.33 13.61
CA ILE A 98 21.52 13.37 14.61
C ILE A 98 22.25 13.05 15.91
N GLY A 99 22.21 11.78 16.36
CA GLY A 99 22.94 11.33 17.54
C GLY A 99 24.46 11.48 17.42
N ASN A 100 25.00 11.44 16.20
CA ASN A 100 26.42 11.64 15.88
C ASN A 100 26.78 13.11 15.58
N GLY A 101 25.92 14.07 15.94
CA GLY A 101 26.21 15.51 15.85
C GLY A 101 25.71 16.20 14.58
N ALA A 102 24.94 15.52 13.72
CA ALA A 102 24.28 16.17 12.60
C ALA A 102 23.16 17.11 13.10
N PRO A 103 22.98 18.30 12.49
CA PRO A 103 21.87 19.18 12.82
C PRO A 103 20.51 18.52 12.57
N ALA A 104 19.64 18.49 13.59
CA ALA A 104 18.33 17.84 13.51
C ALA A 104 17.39 18.44 12.44
N PRO A 105 17.24 19.77 12.30
CA PRO A 105 16.33 20.34 11.31
C PRO A 105 16.69 19.94 9.87
N GLN A 106 17.97 19.99 9.52
CA GLN A 106 18.49 19.67 8.19
C GLN A 106 18.35 18.18 7.88
N SER A 107 18.61 17.33 8.88
CA SER A 107 18.51 15.87 8.74
C SER A 107 17.06 15.43 8.51
N TYR A 108 16.10 15.98 9.26
CA TYR A 108 14.67 15.72 9.01
C TYR A 108 14.17 16.34 7.70
N ALA A 109 14.66 17.51 7.29
CA ALA A 109 14.32 18.09 5.99
C ALA A 109 14.73 17.17 4.84
N LEU A 110 15.94 16.59 4.90
CA LEU A 110 16.40 15.61 3.91
C LEU A 110 15.53 14.34 3.91
N LEU A 111 15.20 13.82 5.10
CA LEU A 111 14.30 12.66 5.25
C LEU A 111 12.94 12.92 4.59
N MET A 112 12.34 14.09 4.85
CA MET A 112 11.05 14.48 4.26
C MET A 112 11.12 14.59 2.73
N VAL A 113 12.20 15.16 2.18
CA VAL A 113 12.41 15.24 0.72
C VAL A 113 12.52 13.85 0.10
N ILE A 114 13.24 12.93 0.73
CA ILE A 114 13.37 11.55 0.23
C ILE A 114 12.00 10.86 0.23
N TYR A 115 11.26 10.91 1.35
CA TYR A 115 9.91 10.33 1.41
C TYR A 115 8.94 10.98 0.42
N LEU A 116 9.08 12.28 0.16
CA LEU A 116 8.28 13.00 -0.84
C LEU A 116 8.58 12.49 -2.25
N ILE A 117 9.86 12.35 -2.64
CA ILE A 117 10.25 11.84 -3.95
C ILE A 117 9.71 10.41 -4.16
N ILE A 118 9.85 9.54 -3.16
CA ILE A 118 9.30 8.18 -3.21
C ILE A 118 7.77 8.24 -3.36
N SER A 119 7.10 9.08 -2.58
CA SER A 119 5.64 9.24 -2.65
C SER A 119 5.17 9.73 -4.01
N LEU A 120 5.84 10.72 -4.61
CA LEU A 120 5.52 11.21 -5.95
C LEU A 120 5.77 10.16 -7.02
N THR A 121 6.82 9.34 -6.87
CA THR A 121 7.12 8.24 -7.79
C THR A 121 6.04 7.17 -7.75
N ILE A 122 5.53 6.82 -6.56
CA ILE A 122 4.42 5.89 -6.39
C ILE A 122 3.12 6.48 -6.97
N ALA A 123 2.86 7.77 -6.73
CA ALA A 123 1.65 8.43 -7.22
C ALA A 123 1.63 8.61 -8.75
N ALA A 124 2.81 8.65 -9.38
CA ALA A 124 2.95 8.75 -10.83
C ALA A 124 2.81 7.40 -11.56
N LEU A 125 2.85 6.29 -10.83
CA LEU A 125 2.71 4.93 -11.35
C LEU A 125 1.23 4.49 -11.38
#